data_AF-A0A2N5AIT7-F1
#
_entry.id   AF-A0A2N5AIT7-F1
#
_cell.length_a   1.000
_cell.length_b   1.000
_cell.length_c   1.000
_cell.angle_alpha   90.00
_cell.angle_beta   90.00
_cell.angle_gamma   90.00
#
_symmetry.space_group_name_H-M   'P 1'
#
loop_
_entity.id
_entity.type
_entity.pdbx_description
1 polymer ?
#
loop_
_entity_poly.entity_id
_entity_poly.type
_entity_poly.pdbx_seq_one_letter_code
_entity_poly.pdbx_strand_id
1 'polypeptide(L)'
;MNTEKPGGPFYQLSVDETLTSTNSTPDGISSAEATARLQQYGENALPQKAGKPAWLRFLAHFNDVLIYVLLAAALLTAVMGHWVDT
;
A
#
# COMPACT_ATOMS: atom_id res chain seq x y z
N MET A 1 -0.62 4.33 20.09
CA MET A 1 -1.77 3.40 19.88
C MET A 1 -1.94 2.61 21.16
N ASN A 2 -2.89 2.99 22.01
CA ASN A 2 -3.19 2.25 23.24
C ASN A 2 -4.32 1.25 22.92
N THR A 3 -3.96 0.13 22.29
CA THR A 3 -4.86 -1.01 22.16
C THR A 3 -4.56 -1.93 23.32
N GLU A 4 -5.08 -1.60 24.50
CA GLU A 4 -5.01 -2.53 25.63
C GLU A 4 -5.74 -3.80 25.21
N LYS A 5 -4.99 -4.91 25.19
CA LYS A 5 -5.50 -6.20 24.78
C LYS A 5 -6.38 -6.73 25.93
N PRO A 6 -7.66 -7.06 25.70
CA PRO A 6 -8.43 -7.75 26.72
C PRO A 6 -7.72 -9.05 27.13
N GLY A 7 -7.97 -9.52 28.36
CA GLY A 7 -7.32 -10.72 28.91
C GLY A 7 -7.54 -12.00 28.09
N GLY A 8 -8.49 -11.99 27.14
CA GLY A 8 -8.76 -13.06 26.17
C GLY A 8 -9.15 -12.49 24.79
N PRO A 9 -9.30 -13.35 23.77
CA PRO A 9 -9.69 -12.92 22.43
C PRO A 9 -11.14 -12.40 22.37
N PHE A 10 -11.39 -11.35 21.57
CA PHE A 10 -12.69 -10.68 21.46
C PHE A 10 -13.86 -11.62 21.14
N TYR A 11 -13.64 -12.70 20.40
CA TYR A 11 -14.68 -13.67 20.03
C TYR A 11 -15.15 -14.56 21.18
N GLN A 12 -14.51 -14.49 22.36
CA GLN A 12 -14.92 -15.23 23.56
C GLN A 12 -15.73 -14.37 24.54
N LEU A 13 -15.79 -13.06 24.34
CA LEU A 13 -16.52 -12.15 25.21
C LEU A 13 -18.02 -12.33 25.01
N SER A 14 -18.79 -12.21 26.08
CA SER A 14 -20.25 -12.08 26.00
C SER A 14 -20.65 -10.77 25.32
N VAL A 15 -21.92 -10.67 24.95
CA VAL A 15 -22.48 -9.45 24.34
C VAL A 15 -22.32 -8.26 25.27
N ASP A 16 -22.65 -8.41 26.55
CA ASP A 16 -22.58 -7.32 27.54
C ASP A 16 -21.14 -6.85 27.79
N GLU A 17 -20.18 -7.78 27.85
CA GLU A 17 -18.75 -7.46 27.98
C GLU A 17 -18.21 -6.73 26.73
N THR A 18 -18.67 -7.13 25.55
CA THR A 18 -18.28 -6.50 24.28
C THR A 18 -18.84 -5.09 24.18
N LEU A 19 -20.11 -4.90 24.54
CA LEU A 19 -20.76 -3.58 24.56
C LEU A 19 -20.08 -2.65 25.56
N THR A 20 -19.77 -3.15 26.75
CA THR A 20 -19.06 -2.37 27.78
C THR A 20 -17.64 -2.00 27.34
N SER A 21 -16.85 -2.97 26.84
CA SER A 21 -15.47 -2.72 26.43
C SER A 21 -15.35 -1.80 25.22
N THR A 22 -16.33 -1.84 24.30
CA THR A 22 -16.40 -0.96 23.14
C THR A 22 -17.17 0.34 23.39
N ASN A 23 -17.65 0.58 24.62
CA ASN A 23 -18.52 1.70 24.98
C ASN A 23 -19.68 1.87 23.97
N SER A 24 -20.35 0.78 23.61
CA SER A 24 -21.43 0.79 22.63
C SER A 24 -22.72 0.27 23.27
N THR A 25 -23.86 0.57 22.66
CA THR A 25 -25.18 0.08 23.12
C THR A 25 -25.77 -0.91 22.11
N PRO A 26 -26.80 -1.70 22.48
CA PRO A 26 -27.52 -2.55 21.53
C PRO A 26 -28.14 -1.78 20.36
N ASP A 27 -28.51 -0.52 20.58
CA ASP A 27 -29.07 0.38 19.57
C ASP A 27 -27.98 1.08 18.72
N GLY A 28 -26.70 0.80 19.00
CA GLY A 28 -25.54 1.36 18.32
C GLY A 28 -24.87 2.50 19.07
N ILE A 29 -24.22 3.38 18.30
CA ILE A 29 -23.49 4.57 18.81
C ILE A 29 -24.08 5.84 18.20
N SER A 30 -23.88 6.97 18.86
CA SER A 30 -24.32 8.27 18.34
C SER A 30 -23.49 8.72 17.13
N SER A 31 -24.02 9.64 16.32
CA SER A 31 -23.28 10.22 15.19
C SER A 31 -22.03 11.00 15.62
N ALA A 32 -22.10 11.69 16.75
CA ALA A 32 -20.97 12.40 17.33
C ALA A 32 -19.84 11.43 17.71
N GLU A 33 -20.21 10.31 18.33
CA GLU A 33 -19.25 9.28 18.73
C GLU A 33 -18.68 8.52 17.53
N ALA A 34 -19.49 8.24 16.51
CA ALA A 34 -19.01 7.67 15.25
C ALA A 34 -17.97 8.58 14.59
N THR A 35 -18.20 9.90 14.60
CA THR A 35 -17.26 10.89 14.04
C THR A 35 -15.96 10.95 14.85
N ALA A 36 -16.06 10.95 16.19
CA ALA A 36 -14.89 10.92 17.06
C ALA A 36 -14.05 9.65 16.85
N ARG A 37 -14.71 8.48 16.76
CA ARG A 37 -14.05 7.20 16.48
C ARG A 37 -13.41 7.20 15.09
N LEU A 38 -14.05 7.77 14.08
CA LEU A 38 -13.47 7.87 12.73
C LEU A 38 -12.19 8.72 12.72
N GLN A 39 -12.15 9.82 13.46
CA GLN A 39 -10.95 10.65 13.61
C GLN A 39 -9.83 9.94 14.38
N GLN A 40 -10.20 9.12 15.38
CA GLN A 40 -9.25 8.41 16.23
C GLN A 40 -8.64 7.16 15.57
N TYR A 41 -9.48 6.35 14.91
CA TYR A 41 -9.08 5.05 14.35
C TYR A 41 -8.81 5.09 12.84
N GLY A 42 -9.29 6.13 12.16
CA GLY A 42 -9.25 6.22 10.71
C GLY A 42 -10.37 5.41 10.04
N GLU A 43 -10.38 5.47 8.72
CA GLU A 43 -11.33 4.70 7.91
C GLU A 43 -11.04 3.20 8.03
N ASN A 44 -12.10 2.37 8.03
CA ASN A 44 -11.98 0.92 7.94
C ASN A 44 -11.68 0.51 6.47
N ALA A 45 -10.59 1.03 5.93
CA ALA A 45 -10.13 0.77 4.58
C ALA A 45 -8.63 0.45 4.61
N LEU A 46 -8.24 -0.56 3.84
CA LEU A 46 -6.83 -0.86 3.67
C LEU A 46 -6.16 0.29 2.90
N PRO A 47 -4.97 0.74 3.33
CA PRO A 47 -4.26 1.79 2.62
C PRO A 47 -3.95 1.32 1.20
N GLN A 48 -4.36 2.11 0.20
CA GLN A 48 -3.98 1.83 -1.18
C GLN A 48 -2.48 2.03 -1.33
N LYS A 49 -1.81 1.04 -1.93
CA LYS A 49 -0.42 1.20 -2.31
C LYS A 49 -0.33 2.29 -3.37
N ALA A 50 0.54 3.27 -3.16
CA ALA A 50 0.83 4.28 -4.16
C ALA A 50 1.17 3.59 -5.50
N GLY A 51 0.38 3.88 -6.53
CA GLY A 51 0.57 3.32 -7.86
C GLY A 51 1.92 3.75 -8.43
N LYS A 52 2.61 2.86 -9.15
CA LYS A 52 3.81 3.25 -9.89
C LYS A 52 3.40 4.25 -10.98
N PRO A 53 4.09 5.40 -11.14
CA PRO A 53 3.75 6.33 -12.21
C PRO A 53 3.97 5.68 -13.57
N ALA A 54 3.19 6.11 -14.57
CA ALA A 54 3.12 5.43 -15.87
C ALA A 54 4.48 5.36 -16.58
N TRP A 55 5.31 6.41 -16.48
CA TRP A 55 6.65 6.43 -17.04
C TRP A 55 7.59 5.40 -16.39
N LEU A 56 7.46 5.17 -15.08
CA LEU A 56 8.25 4.16 -14.38
C LEU A 56 7.83 2.75 -14.78
N ARG A 57 6.53 2.55 -15.07
CA ARG A 57 6.03 1.30 -15.65
C ARG A 57 6.56 1.08 -17.07
N PHE A 58 6.65 2.14 -17.88
CA PHE A 58 7.25 2.06 -19.22
C PHE A 58 8.74 1.68 -19.15
N LEU A 59 9.55 2.37 -18.33
CA LEU A 59 10.97 2.05 -18.17
C LEU A 59 11.21 0.63 -17.63
N ALA A 60 10.30 0.08 -16.82
CA ALA A 60 10.42 -1.29 -16.33
C ALA A 60 10.40 -2.34 -17.45
N HIS A 61 9.85 -2.04 -18.63
CA HIS A 61 9.88 -2.94 -19.79
C HIS A 61 11.27 -3.02 -20.42
N PHE A 62 12.15 -2.04 -20.18
CA PHE A 62 13.52 -2.04 -20.69
C PHE A 62 14.48 -2.88 -19.84
N ASN A 63 14.02 -3.39 -18.70
CA ASN A 63 14.82 -4.28 -17.85
C ASN A 63 14.76 -5.74 -18.35
N ASP A 64 15.08 -5.93 -19.63
CA ASP A 64 15.13 -7.23 -20.30
C ASP A 64 16.54 -7.48 -20.85
N VAL A 65 17.02 -8.71 -20.74
CA VAL A 65 18.36 -9.12 -21.17
C VAL A 65 18.57 -8.82 -22.67
N LEU A 66 17.55 -9.07 -23.51
CA LEU A 66 17.62 -8.82 -24.95
C LEU A 66 17.81 -7.32 -25.24
N ILE A 67 17.10 -6.45 -24.51
CA ILE A 67 17.21 -5.00 -24.68
C ILE A 67 18.63 -4.54 -24.35
N TYR A 68 19.24 -5.06 -23.28
CA TYR A 68 20.64 -4.75 -22.96
C TYR A 68 21.61 -5.21 -24.05
N VAL A 69 21.39 -6.40 -24.65
CA VAL A 69 22.20 -6.87 -25.78
C VAL A 69 22.06 -5.94 -26.98
N LEU A 70 20.84 -5.50 -27.32
CA LEU A 70 20.58 -4.57 -28.42
C LEU A 70 21.21 -3.20 -28.18
N LEU A 71 21.13 -2.68 -26.95
CA LEU A 71 21.78 -1.41 -26.58
C LEU A 71 23.31 -1.52 -26.65
N ALA A 72 23.88 -2.63 -26.19
CA ALA A 72 25.32 -2.87 -26.29
C ALA A 72 25.77 -2.97 -27.76
N ALA A 73 25.03 -3.69 -28.59
CA ALA A 73 25.29 -3.78 -30.02
C ALA A 73 25.21 -2.40 -30.69
N ALA A 74 24.15 -1.62 -30.42
CA ALA A 74 23.98 -0.27 -30.94
C ALA A 74 25.12 0.67 -30.49
N LEU A 75 25.57 0.57 -29.23
CA LEU A 75 26.70 1.35 -28.72
C LEU A 75 28.00 0.98 -29.44
N LEU A 76 28.27 -0.32 -29.61
CA LEU A 76 29.44 -0.79 -30.35
C LEU A 76 29.41 -0.31 -31.81
N THR A 77 28.24 -0.38 -32.47
CA THR A 77 28.05 0.14 -33.83
C THR A 77 28.23 1.65 -33.89
N ALA A 78 27.72 2.41 -32.92
CA ALA A 78 27.89 3.87 -32.88
C ALA A 78 29.36 4.27 -32.69
N VAL A 79 30.09 3.56 -31.83
CA VAL A 79 31.53 3.75 -31.67
C VAL A 79 32.25 3.40 -32.96
N MET A 80 32.04 2.20 -33.53
CA MET A 80 32.68 1.79 -34.79
C MET A 80 32.35 2.71 -35.97
N GLY A 81 31.09 3.16 -36.09
CA GLY A 81 30.65 4.08 -37.13
C GLY A 81 31.35 5.44 -37.06
N HIS A 82 31.75 5.89 -35.86
CA HIS A 82 32.61 7.07 -35.70
C HIS A 82 34.08 6.83 -36.10
N TRP A 83 34.55 5.58 -36.09
CA TRP A 83 35.92 5.21 -36.50
C TRP A 83 36.06 4.93 -38.00
N VAL A 84 34.97 4.56 -38.69
CA VAL A 84 35.01 4.23 -40.13
C VAL A 84 35.12 5.49 -41.02
N ASP A 85 34.95 6.69 -40.46
CA ASP A 85 34.97 7.98 -41.19
C ASP A 85 36.17 8.88 -40.84
N THR A 86 37.31 8.29 -40.44
CA THR A 86 38.65 8.94 -40.34
C THR A 86 39.74 8.02 -40.86
#